data_AF-A0A161M2D2-F1
#
_entry.id   AF-A0A161M2D2-F1
#
_cell.length_a   1.000
_cell.length_b   1.000
_cell.length_c   1.000
_cell.angle_alpha   90.00
_cell.angle_beta   90.00
_cell.angle_gamma   90.00
#
_symmetry.space_group_name_H-M   'P 1'
#
loop_
_entity.id
_entity.type
_entity.pdbx_description
1 polymer ?
#
loop_
_entity_poly.entity_id
_entity_poly.type
_entity_poly.pdbx_seq_one_letter_code
_entity_poly.pdbx_strand_id
1 'polypeptide(L)'
;SSSPVSTVMTLNSSSTYKGFERTFCVRMKSTLTKRGCHFKSSGYRVVLLLCRLRPQYQFSHSRKNTPPLLGMVSLAIALPPPSVHEIRLESDMFVTRLNFDFSIAHCEPRVADLLDYTADEITGMNMYTLCHGEDAHRLRKS
;
A
#
# COMPACT_ATOMS: atom_id res chain seq x y z
N SER A 1 21.03 -26.96 -23.93
CA SER A 1 21.03 -27.22 -22.48
C SER A 1 20.66 -25.94 -21.77
N SER A 2 19.42 -25.83 -21.28
CA SER A 2 19.01 -24.70 -20.43
C SER A 2 19.73 -24.82 -19.09
N SER A 3 20.54 -23.82 -18.75
CA SER A 3 21.10 -23.69 -17.40
C SER A 3 19.95 -23.60 -16.39
N PRO A 4 20.04 -24.29 -15.23
CA PRO A 4 19.02 -24.15 -14.20
C PRO A 4 19.05 -22.69 -13.70
N VAL A 5 17.94 -21.98 -13.89
CA VAL A 5 17.71 -20.70 -13.24
C VAL A 5 17.84 -20.97 -11.75
N SER A 6 18.92 -20.47 -11.16
CA SER A 6 19.15 -20.62 -9.73
C SER A 6 18.17 -19.70 -9.01
N THR A 7 17.04 -20.25 -8.57
CA THR A 7 15.96 -19.55 -7.83
C THR A 7 16.37 -19.24 -6.39
N VAL A 8 17.59 -18.76 -6.18
CA VAL A 8 18.06 -18.37 -4.85
C VAL A 8 17.65 -16.92 -4.62
N MET A 9 16.62 -16.72 -3.81
CA MET A 9 16.24 -15.39 -3.37
C MET A 9 17.31 -14.83 -2.44
N THR A 10 17.81 -13.63 -2.72
CA THR A 10 18.81 -12.95 -1.90
C THR A 10 18.34 -11.54 -1.55
N LEU A 11 18.91 -10.96 -0.48
CA LEU A 11 18.61 -9.58 -0.12
C LEU A 11 19.35 -8.64 -1.07
N ASN A 12 18.62 -7.77 -1.77
CA ASN A 12 19.23 -6.72 -2.58
C ASN A 12 19.60 -5.51 -1.71
N SER A 13 20.86 -5.12 -1.70
CA SER A 13 21.38 -3.96 -0.97
C SER A 13 20.89 -2.62 -1.54
N SER A 14 20.43 -2.57 -2.80
CA SER A 14 19.85 -1.36 -3.42
C SER A 14 18.34 -1.23 -3.24
N SER A 15 17.70 -2.13 -2.49
CA SER A 15 16.25 -2.03 -2.25
C SER A 15 15.94 -0.88 -1.28
N THR A 16 14.82 -0.18 -1.50
CA THR A 16 14.31 0.84 -0.58
C THR A 16 13.84 0.28 0.76
N TYR A 17 13.74 -1.05 0.88
CA TYR A 17 13.35 -1.75 2.08
C TYR A 17 14.56 -2.01 2.97
N LYS A 18 14.46 -1.64 4.24
CA LYS A 18 15.46 -1.99 5.27
C LYS A 18 15.10 -3.35 5.87
N GLY A 19 16.09 -4.21 6.08
CA GLY A 19 15.90 -5.52 6.71
C GLY A 19 15.01 -6.48 5.90
N PHE A 20 14.22 -7.30 6.60
CA PHE A 20 13.39 -8.37 6.03
C PHE A 20 11.91 -8.00 5.84
N GLU A 21 11.46 -6.84 6.33
CA GLU A 21 10.06 -6.42 6.20
C GLU A 21 9.78 -5.87 4.80
N ARG A 22 8.62 -6.22 4.23
CA ARG A 22 8.16 -5.71 2.94
C ARG A 22 6.70 -5.33 3.05
N THR A 23 6.35 -4.14 2.57
CA THR A 23 4.97 -3.67 2.48
C THR A 23 4.75 -3.08 1.10
N PHE A 24 3.82 -3.63 0.33
CA PHE A 24 3.55 -3.18 -1.03
C PHE A 24 2.16 -3.62 -1.51
N CYS A 25 1.67 -2.96 -2.55
CA CYS A 25 0.43 -3.34 -3.22
C CYS A 25 0.71 -4.20 -4.46
N VAL A 26 -0.12 -5.21 -4.70
CA VAL A 26 -0.07 -6.03 -5.91
C VAL A 26 -1.46 -6.23 -6.51
N ARG A 27 -1.53 -6.26 -7.84
CA ARG A 27 -2.75 -6.64 -8.57
C ARG A 27 -2.82 -8.16 -8.69
N MET A 28 -3.82 -8.78 -8.06
CA MET A 28 -4.10 -10.20 -8.16
C MET A 28 -5.34 -10.44 -9.02
N LYS A 29 -5.35 -11.52 -9.82
CA LYS A 29 -6.54 -11.94 -10.56
C LYS A 29 -7.65 -12.31 -9.58
N SER A 30 -8.88 -11.88 -9.87
CA SER A 30 -10.06 -12.12 -9.04
C SER A 30 -11.27 -12.41 -9.92
N THR A 31 -12.07 -13.38 -9.51
CA THR A 31 -13.35 -13.74 -10.13
C THR A 31 -14.54 -13.07 -9.44
N LEU A 32 -14.29 -12.25 -8.41
CA LEU A 32 -15.35 -11.58 -7.64
C LEU A 32 -15.88 -10.38 -8.43
N THR A 33 -17.10 -10.49 -8.94
CA THR A 33 -17.77 -9.45 -9.73
C THR A 33 -18.28 -8.30 -8.86
N LYS A 34 -18.52 -7.14 -9.48
CA LYS A 34 -19.30 -6.05 -8.86
C LYS A 34 -20.74 -6.55 -8.70
N ARG A 35 -21.38 -6.28 -7.55
CA ARG A 35 -22.79 -6.68 -7.30
C ARG A 35 -23.67 -6.24 -8.48
N GLY A 36 -24.51 -7.15 -8.98
CA GLY A 36 -25.43 -6.89 -10.10
C GLY A 36 -24.88 -7.13 -11.51
N CYS A 37 -23.60 -7.51 -11.66
CA CYS A 37 -23.04 -7.87 -12.96
C CYS A 37 -22.87 -9.41 -13.06
N HIS A 38 -23.73 -10.06 -13.86
CA HIS A 38 -23.69 -11.51 -14.14
C HIS A 38 -22.61 -11.91 -15.17
N PHE A 39 -21.64 -11.04 -15.44
CA PHE A 39 -20.54 -11.36 -16.34
C PHE A 39 -19.34 -11.90 -15.57
N LYS A 40 -18.93 -13.14 -15.85
CA LYS A 40 -17.71 -13.76 -15.29
C LYS A 40 -16.46 -13.16 -15.96
N SER A 41 -16.20 -11.86 -15.81
CA SER A 41 -14.89 -11.32 -16.18
C SER A 41 -13.88 -11.59 -15.06
N SER A 42 -12.75 -12.19 -15.42
CA SER A 42 -11.56 -12.18 -14.57
C SER A 42 -11.05 -10.74 -14.49
N GLY A 43 -11.22 -10.11 -13.33
CA GLY A 43 -10.72 -8.77 -13.06
C GLY A 43 -9.42 -8.83 -12.26
N TYR A 44 -8.81 -7.67 -12.03
CA TYR A 44 -7.71 -7.55 -11.05
C TYR A 44 -8.19 -6.78 -9.84
N ARG A 45 -7.83 -7.25 -8.65
CA ARG A 45 -8.00 -6.53 -7.39
C ARG A 45 -6.64 -6.16 -6.84
N VAL A 46 -6.51 -4.95 -6.31
CA VAL A 46 -5.31 -4.54 -5.58
C VAL A 46 -5.44 -5.05 -4.14
N VAL A 47 -4.39 -5.71 -3.65
CA VAL A 47 -4.26 -6.09 -2.24
C VAL A 47 -3.00 -5.46 -1.67
N LEU A 48 -3.09 -5.01 -0.41
CA LEU A 48 -1.94 -4.62 0.39
C LEU A 48 -1.33 -5.89 0.99
N LEU A 49 -0.04 -6.11 0.72
CA LEU A 49 0.73 -7.19 1.31
C LEU A 49 1.59 -6.64 2.44
N LEU A 50 1.39 -7.18 3.64
CA LEU A 50 2.27 -7.00 4.80
C LEU A 50 3.10 -8.27 4.95
N CYS A 51 4.42 -8.18 4.71
CA CYS A 51 5.26 -9.36 4.55
C CYS A 51 6.53 -9.33 5.41
N ARG A 52 7.03 -10.53 5.68
CA ARG A 52 8.38 -10.75 6.21
C ARG A 52 9.12 -11.83 5.41
N LEU A 53 10.31 -11.49 4.95
CA LEU A 53 11.23 -12.43 4.31
C LEU A 53 11.84 -13.37 5.35
N ARG A 54 12.02 -14.64 4.98
CA ARG A 54 12.56 -15.69 5.85
C ARG A 54 14.00 -16.01 5.45
N PRO A 55 15.02 -15.52 6.18
CA PRO A 55 16.40 -15.93 5.93
C PRO A 55 16.62 -17.41 6.26
N GLN A 56 17.42 -18.07 5.44
CA GLN A 56 17.96 -19.40 5.70
C GLN A 56 19.30 -19.26 6.40
N TYR A 57 19.31 -19.31 7.73
CA TYR A 57 20.56 -19.31 8.47
C TYR A 57 21.23 -20.67 8.37
N GLN A 58 22.43 -20.71 7.80
CA GLN A 58 23.33 -21.85 7.89
C GLN A 58 24.38 -21.57 8.95
N PHE A 59 24.60 -22.53 9.86
CA PHE A 59 25.69 -22.47 10.83
C PHE A 59 27.01 -22.81 10.11
N SER A 60 27.50 -21.86 9.32
CA SER A 60 28.83 -21.92 8.70
C SER A 60 29.78 -20.99 9.44
N HIS A 61 31.05 -21.41 9.58
CA HIS A 61 32.11 -20.62 10.23
C HIS A 61 32.47 -19.32 9.49
N SER A 62 31.93 -19.10 8.27
CA SER A 62 32.14 -17.87 7.50
C SER A 62 30.92 -16.93 7.60
N ARG A 63 31.02 -15.94 8.49
CA ARG A 63 29.97 -14.91 8.76
C ARG A 63 29.93 -13.76 7.74
N LYS A 64 30.51 -13.91 6.53
CA LYS A 64 30.74 -12.77 5.62
C LYS A 64 29.62 -12.47 4.61
N ASN A 65 28.66 -13.39 4.40
CA ASN A 65 27.63 -13.22 3.37
C ASN A 65 26.22 -13.10 3.97
N THR A 66 25.37 -12.29 3.33
CA THR A 66 23.92 -12.26 3.63
C THR A 66 23.32 -13.63 3.37
N PRO A 67 22.50 -14.17 4.30
CA PRO A 67 21.92 -15.49 4.12
C PRO A 67 20.97 -15.49 2.92
N PRO A 68 20.90 -16.59 2.14
CA PRO A 68 19.85 -16.77 1.15
C PRO A 68 18.49 -16.78 1.86
N LEU A 69 17.42 -16.47 1.12
CA LEU A 69 16.06 -16.43 1.64
C LEU A 69 15.33 -17.73 1.30
N LEU A 70 14.67 -18.33 2.30
CA LEU A 70 13.74 -19.44 2.13
C LEU A 70 12.49 -19.04 1.35
N GLY A 71 12.08 -17.77 1.50
CA GLY A 71 10.86 -17.25 0.90
C GLY A 71 10.26 -16.11 1.72
N MET A 72 8.95 -15.93 1.60
CA MET A 72 8.19 -14.84 2.19
C MET A 72 6.92 -15.36 2.86
N VAL A 73 6.57 -14.81 4.01
CA VAL A 73 5.25 -14.98 4.65
C VAL A 73 4.55 -13.63 4.61
N SER A 74 3.27 -13.59 4.23
CA SER A 74 2.52 -12.35 4.07
C SER A 74 1.06 -12.44 4.48
N LEU A 75 0.53 -11.33 4.99
CA LEU A 75 -0.90 -11.07 5.12
C LEU A 75 -1.35 -10.23 3.92
N ALA A 76 -2.37 -10.71 3.20
CA ALA A 76 -2.99 -9.99 2.09
C ALA A 76 -4.30 -9.33 2.53
N ILE A 77 -4.35 -8.01 2.49
CA ILE A 77 -5.52 -7.21 2.89
C ILE A 77 -6.14 -6.64 1.62
N ALA A 78 -7.42 -6.93 1.38
CA ALA A 78 -8.17 -6.31 0.30
C ALA A 78 -8.35 -4.82 0.61
N LEU A 79 -8.01 -3.96 -0.34
CA LEU A 79 -8.29 -2.53 -0.20
C LEU A 79 -9.82 -2.30 -0.20
N PRO A 80 -10.33 -1.32 0.56
CA PRO A 80 -11.75 -0.99 0.59
C PRO A 80 -12.31 -0.76 -0.83
N PRO A 81 -13.59 -1.05 -1.07
CA PRO A 81 -14.23 -0.71 -2.33
C PRO A 81 -14.05 0.77 -2.65
N PRO A 82 -13.88 1.15 -3.92
CA PRO A 82 -13.72 2.56 -4.31
C PRO A 82 -14.99 3.39 -4.05
N SER A 83 -16.11 2.76 -3.69
CA SER A 83 -17.36 3.47 -3.44
C SER A 83 -17.57 3.73 -1.96
N VAL A 84 -17.59 5.01 -1.60
CA VAL A 84 -17.71 5.51 -0.22
C VAL A 84 -18.95 4.98 0.50
N HIS A 85 -20.08 4.81 -0.20
CA HIS A 85 -21.34 4.34 0.41
C HIS A 85 -21.27 2.90 0.96
N GLU A 86 -20.25 2.13 0.60
CA GLU A 86 -20.04 0.78 1.12
C GLU A 86 -19.11 0.76 2.36
N ILE A 87 -18.57 1.92 2.77
CA ILE A 87 -17.65 2.06 3.90
C ILE A 87 -18.41 2.60 5.11
N ARG A 88 -18.41 1.82 6.20
CA ARG A 88 -18.91 2.30 7.49
C ARG A 88 -17.82 3.18 8.13
N LEU A 89 -18.09 4.47 8.23
CA LEU A 89 -17.18 5.43 8.84
C LEU A 89 -17.39 5.48 10.36
N GLU A 90 -16.29 5.51 11.10
CA GLU A 90 -16.27 5.71 12.54
C GLU A 90 -16.25 7.20 12.91
N SER A 91 -16.43 7.53 14.19
CA SER A 91 -16.51 8.91 14.72
C SER A 91 -15.17 9.66 14.73
N ASP A 92 -14.09 9.01 14.31
CA ASP A 92 -12.76 9.58 14.06
C ASP A 92 -12.35 9.59 12.57
N MET A 93 -13.26 9.22 11.65
CA MET A 93 -13.04 9.21 10.20
C MET A 93 -13.87 10.25 9.44
N PHE A 94 -13.28 10.90 8.43
CA PHE A 94 -13.98 11.78 7.49
C PHE A 94 -13.58 11.50 6.05
N VAL A 95 -14.41 11.92 5.09
CA VAL A 95 -14.16 11.71 3.65
C VAL A 95 -13.67 12.99 3.00
N THR A 96 -12.60 12.86 2.23
CA THR A 96 -12.10 13.91 1.34
C THR A 96 -12.01 13.37 -0.09
N ARG A 97 -12.51 14.13 -1.06
CA ARG A 97 -12.36 13.85 -2.48
C ARG A 97 -11.20 14.67 -3.03
N LEU A 98 -10.25 14.00 -3.65
CA LEU A 98 -9.09 14.61 -4.29
C LEU A 98 -9.20 14.53 -5.81
N ASN A 99 -8.65 15.55 -6.47
CA ASN A 99 -8.28 15.47 -7.88
C ASN A 99 -6.96 14.69 -8.03
N PHE A 100 -6.60 14.31 -9.26
CA PHE A 100 -5.37 13.56 -9.52
C PHE A 100 -4.08 14.34 -9.19
N ASP A 101 -4.16 15.66 -9.13
CA ASP A 101 -3.06 16.55 -8.72
C ASP A 101 -3.00 16.77 -7.19
N PHE A 102 -3.78 16.00 -6.41
CA PHE A 102 -3.92 16.11 -4.96
C PHE A 102 -4.57 17.42 -4.46
N SER A 103 -5.19 18.21 -5.34
CA SER A 103 -6.07 19.30 -4.88
C SER A 103 -7.36 18.76 -4.28
N ILE A 104 -7.81 19.37 -3.17
CA ILE A 104 -9.03 18.98 -2.46
C ILE A 104 -10.24 19.51 -3.23
N ALA A 105 -11.00 18.61 -3.84
CA ALA A 105 -12.22 18.95 -4.57
C ALA A 105 -13.45 19.07 -3.63
N HIS A 106 -13.46 18.33 -2.54
CA HIS A 106 -14.51 18.36 -1.52
C HIS A 106 -13.99 17.74 -0.22
N CYS A 107 -14.37 18.29 0.93
CA CYS A 107 -14.14 17.71 2.24
C CYS A 107 -15.44 17.72 3.06
N GLU A 108 -15.68 16.68 3.87
CA GLU A 108 -16.81 16.66 4.78
C GLU A 108 -16.65 17.69 5.91
N PRO A 109 -17.72 18.37 6.37
CA PRO A 109 -17.66 19.36 7.46
C PRO A 109 -17.05 18.84 8.76
N ARG A 110 -17.18 17.53 8.97
CA ARG A 110 -16.67 16.79 10.14
C ARG A 110 -15.15 16.88 10.32
N VAL A 111 -14.42 17.34 9.30
CA VAL A 111 -13.00 17.66 9.46
C VAL A 111 -12.74 18.62 10.62
N ALA A 112 -13.66 19.55 10.89
CA ALA A 112 -13.55 20.51 12.00
C ALA A 112 -13.66 19.87 13.40
N ASP A 113 -14.25 18.68 13.50
CA ASP A 113 -14.33 17.95 14.78
C ASP A 113 -13.03 17.21 15.11
N LEU A 114 -12.17 16.99 14.10
CA LEU A 114 -10.99 16.14 14.18
C LEU A 114 -9.68 16.91 13.99
N LEU A 115 -9.74 18.01 13.25
CA LEU A 115 -8.63 18.87 12.89
C LEU A 115 -9.04 20.34 13.08
N ASP A 116 -8.06 21.22 13.28
CA ASP A 116 -8.27 22.66 13.45
C ASP A 116 -8.53 23.40 12.11
N TYR A 117 -9.24 22.74 11.19
CA TYR A 117 -9.60 23.28 9.88
C TYR A 117 -11.08 23.04 9.61
N THR A 118 -11.73 24.02 8.99
CA THR A 118 -13.06 23.86 8.40
C THR A 118 -12.95 23.30 6.98
N ALA A 119 -14.02 22.65 6.50
CA ALA A 119 -14.06 22.12 5.13
C ALA A 119 -13.87 23.22 4.07
N ASP A 120 -14.36 24.44 4.32
CA ASP A 120 -14.24 25.57 3.41
C ASP A 120 -12.80 26.08 3.32
N GLU A 121 -12.05 26.09 4.43
CA GLU A 121 -10.65 26.52 4.45
C GLU A 121 -9.74 25.60 3.64
N ILE A 122 -9.97 24.27 3.70
CA ILE A 122 -9.11 23.29 3.04
C ILE A 122 -9.56 22.96 1.62
N THR A 123 -10.80 23.25 1.23
CA THR A 123 -11.26 23.02 -0.13
C THR A 123 -10.47 23.89 -1.12
N GLY A 124 -9.95 23.28 -2.17
CA GLY A 124 -9.07 23.93 -3.15
C GLY A 124 -7.58 23.94 -2.75
N MET A 125 -7.23 23.65 -1.50
CA MET A 125 -5.82 23.47 -1.10
C MET A 125 -5.24 22.20 -1.71
N ASN A 126 -3.92 22.16 -1.87
CA ASN A 126 -3.21 20.95 -2.27
C ASN A 126 -2.82 20.14 -1.02
N MET A 127 -3.09 18.83 -1.01
CA MET A 127 -2.76 17.97 0.13
C MET A 127 -1.27 18.03 0.54
N TYR A 128 -0.36 18.30 -0.39
CA TYR A 128 1.06 18.47 -0.09
C TYR A 128 1.36 19.66 0.85
N THR A 129 0.51 20.71 0.87
CA THR A 129 0.70 21.85 1.77
C THR A 129 0.22 21.57 3.19
N LEU A 130 -0.67 20.59 3.36
CA LEU A 130 -1.18 20.15 4.65
C LEU A 130 -0.31 19.05 5.28
N CYS A 131 0.51 18.37 4.47
CA CYS A 131 1.41 17.33 4.94
C CYS A 131 2.63 17.91 5.65
N HIS A 132 3.02 17.30 6.77
CA HIS A 132 4.26 17.64 7.43
C HIS A 132 5.46 17.43 6.50
N GLY A 133 6.44 18.34 6.53
CA GLY A 133 7.57 18.32 5.60
C GLY A 133 8.38 17.02 5.63
N GLU A 134 8.48 16.38 6.80
CA GLU A 134 9.15 15.08 6.95
C GLU A 134 8.41 13.92 6.27
N ASP A 135 7.11 14.05 6.00
CA ASP A 135 6.29 12.99 5.38
C ASP A 135 6.03 13.23 3.88
N ALA A 136 6.22 14.46 3.39
CA ALA A 136 5.98 14.82 2.00
C ALA A 136 6.72 13.91 0.99
N HIS A 137 7.94 13.48 1.33
CA HIS A 137 8.73 12.57 0.49
C HIS A 137 8.10 11.17 0.32
N ARG A 138 7.23 10.76 1.26
CA ARG A 138 6.51 9.47 1.20
C ARG A 138 5.31 9.55 0.26
N LEU A 139 4.67 10.72 0.18
CA LEU A 139 3.55 10.99 -0.72
C LEU A 139 4.01 11.16 -2.18
N ARG A 140 5.17 11.78 -2.41
CA ARG A 140 5.70 12.07 -3.75
C ARG A 140 6.27 10.85 -4.49
N LYS A 141 6.36 9.69 -3.83
CA LYS A 141 7.13 8.56 -4.37
C LYS A 141 6.32 7.73 -5.37
N SER A 142 6.41 8.09 -6.65
CA SER A 142 6.27 7.19 -7.81
C SER A 142 7.24 7.59 -8.91
#